data_AF-A0A085ERU9-F1
#
_entry.id   AF-A0A085ERU9-F1
#
_cell.length_a   1.000
_cell.length_b   1.000
_cell.length_c   1.000
_cell.angle_alpha   90.00
_cell.angle_beta   90.00
_cell.angle_gamma   90.00
#
_symmetry.space_group_name_H-M   'P 1'
#
loop_
_entity.id
_entity.type
_entity.pdbx_description
1 polymer ?
#
loop_
_entity_poly.entity_id
_entity_poly.type
_entity_poly.pdbx_seq_one_letter_code
_entity_poly.pdbx_strand_id
1 'polypeptide(L)'
;MSTTTIKYFAFAHLPAHLQVVSKPIGELAEQLERQLVDGAEKSAGMRKLLEAKDCFVRAALDAPKAEIGNPTTTEQVRPRAPAGAGLPPHQQRVVEEKRDLDERKQKLEAFFDTATFAQLDDSEQGRLHAQHAAMVDYSRILGDRIEAFTVLAAA
;
A
#
# COMPACT_ATOMS: atom_id res chain seq x y z
N MET A 1 31.40 -19.29 -19.05
CA MET A 1 30.18 -19.87 -18.48
C MET A 1 29.48 -18.76 -17.73
N SER A 2 28.38 -18.21 -18.25
CA SER A 2 27.62 -17.14 -17.59
C SER A 2 27.19 -17.66 -16.22
N THR A 3 27.87 -17.24 -15.17
CA THR A 3 27.62 -17.65 -13.78
C THR A 3 26.41 -16.88 -13.28
N THR A 4 25.25 -17.13 -13.88
CA THR A 4 24.08 -16.30 -13.67
C THR A 4 23.53 -16.54 -12.26
N THR A 5 23.55 -15.49 -11.44
CA THR A 5 23.02 -15.45 -10.07
C THR A 5 21.51 -15.70 -10.00
N ILE A 6 20.82 -15.77 -11.15
CA ILE A 6 19.37 -15.85 -11.30
C ILE A 6 18.72 -16.98 -10.48
N LYS A 7 19.38 -18.14 -10.35
CA LYS A 7 18.83 -19.25 -9.54
C LYS A 7 18.61 -18.88 -8.07
N TYR A 8 19.39 -17.94 -7.55
CA TYR A 8 19.28 -17.46 -6.17
C TYR A 8 18.12 -16.47 -5.98
N PHE A 9 17.47 -16.04 -7.06
CA PHE A 9 16.27 -15.20 -7.00
C PHE A 9 14.96 -16.00 -6.91
N ALA A 10 15.02 -17.34 -6.98
CA ALA A 10 13.86 -18.18 -6.78
C ALA A 10 13.22 -17.87 -5.41
N PHE A 11 11.91 -17.70 -5.38
CA PHE A 11 11.16 -17.35 -4.17
C PHE A 11 10.09 -18.39 -3.81
N ALA A 12 9.73 -19.28 -4.73
CA ALA A 12 8.65 -20.26 -4.53
C ALA A 12 8.87 -21.22 -3.34
N HIS A 13 10.13 -21.44 -2.95
CA HIS A 13 10.50 -22.26 -1.80
C HIS A 13 10.33 -21.54 -0.46
N LEU A 14 10.18 -20.21 -0.47
CA LEU A 14 9.99 -19.43 0.75
C LEU A 14 8.54 -19.58 1.24
N PRO A 15 8.31 -19.48 2.56
CA PRO A 15 6.96 -19.34 3.10
C PRO A 15 6.22 -18.13 2.51
N ALA A 16 4.90 -18.21 2.37
CA ALA A 16 4.07 -17.19 1.71
C ALA A 16 4.33 -15.74 2.18
N HIS A 17 4.45 -15.51 3.48
CA HIS A 17 4.75 -14.18 4.05
C HIS A 17 6.10 -13.59 3.58
N LEU A 18 7.13 -14.42 3.39
CA LEU A 18 8.43 -13.97 2.88
C LEU A 18 8.43 -13.83 1.34
N GLN A 19 7.56 -14.56 0.64
CA GLN A 19 7.39 -14.38 -0.80
C GLN A 19 6.90 -12.97 -1.13
N VAL A 20 6.17 -12.30 -0.23
CA VAL A 20 5.64 -10.95 -0.48
C VAL A 20 6.76 -9.94 -0.79
N VAL A 21 7.87 -10.02 -0.05
CA VAL A 21 9.05 -9.15 -0.28
C VAL A 21 10.02 -9.72 -1.30
N SER A 22 10.10 -11.05 -1.43
CA SER A 22 11.07 -11.71 -2.32
C SER A 22 10.61 -11.79 -3.78
N LYS A 23 9.32 -12.04 -4.03
CA LYS A 23 8.74 -12.26 -5.36
C LYS A 23 8.94 -11.06 -6.30
N PRO A 24 8.63 -9.81 -5.91
CA PRO A 24 8.79 -8.67 -6.82
C PRO A 24 10.23 -8.52 -7.33
N ILE A 25 11.20 -8.79 -6.45
CA ILE A 25 12.63 -8.70 -6.78
C ILE A 25 13.07 -9.88 -7.65
N GLY A 26 12.54 -11.08 -7.40
CA GLY A 26 12.80 -12.24 -8.25
C GLY A 26 12.27 -12.06 -9.68
N GLU A 27 11.05 -11.55 -9.82
CA GLU A 27 10.45 -11.23 -11.13
C GLU A 27 11.24 -10.14 -11.86
N LEU A 28 11.69 -9.10 -11.15
CA LEU A 28 12.56 -8.07 -11.71
C LEU A 28 13.91 -8.66 -12.17
N ALA A 29 14.52 -9.53 -11.37
CA ALA A 29 15.77 -10.19 -11.73
C ALA A 29 15.63 -11.02 -13.02
N GLU A 30 14.52 -11.74 -13.18
CA GLU A 30 14.24 -12.47 -14.44
C GLU A 30 14.06 -11.54 -15.64
N GLN A 31 13.40 -10.40 -15.44
CA GLN A 31 13.24 -9.40 -16.50
C GLN A 31 14.60 -8.84 -16.94
N LEU A 32 15.44 -8.42 -15.98
CA LEU A 32 16.78 -7.89 -16.27
C LEU A 32 17.68 -8.95 -16.91
N GLU A 33 17.56 -10.21 -16.49
CA GLU A 33 18.33 -11.32 -17.07
C GLU A 33 17.99 -11.53 -18.54
N ARG A 34 16.70 -11.41 -18.91
CA ARG A 34 16.22 -11.55 -20.29
C ARG A 34 16.50 -10.34 -21.17
N GLN A 35 16.50 -9.13 -20.61
CA GLN A 35 16.58 -7.88 -21.37
C GLN A 35 17.99 -7.36 -21.57
N LEU A 36 18.91 -7.63 -20.63
CA LEU A 36 20.25 -7.05 -20.66
C LEU A 36 21.28 -8.03 -21.25
N VAL A 37 22.17 -7.49 -22.07
CA VAL A 37 23.34 -8.21 -22.59
C VAL A 37 24.31 -8.54 -21.44
N ASP A 38 24.94 -9.70 -21.53
CA ASP A 38 25.94 -10.12 -20.55
C ASP A 38 27.13 -9.16 -20.52
N GLY A 39 27.49 -8.73 -19.31
CA GLY A 39 28.57 -7.79 -19.09
C GLY A 39 28.85 -7.55 -17.61
N ALA A 40 29.92 -6.81 -17.32
CA ALA A 40 30.34 -6.50 -15.96
C ALA A 40 29.24 -5.76 -15.17
N GLU A 41 28.55 -4.81 -15.81
CA GLU A 41 27.48 -4.03 -15.19
C GLU A 41 26.22 -4.86 -14.89
N LYS A 42 25.81 -5.75 -15.80
CA LYS A 42 24.72 -6.70 -15.54
C LYS A 42 25.07 -7.57 -14.34
N SER A 43 26.28 -8.10 -14.29
CA SER A 43 26.75 -8.95 -13.20
C SER A 43 26.83 -8.19 -11.86
N ALA A 44 27.24 -6.92 -11.88
CA ALA A 44 27.27 -6.06 -10.71
C ALA A 44 25.86 -5.72 -10.22
N GLY A 45 24.96 -5.37 -11.14
CA GLY A 45 23.55 -5.09 -10.84
C GLY A 45 22.83 -6.30 -10.24
N MET A 46 23.00 -7.50 -10.82
CA MET A 46 22.39 -8.73 -10.32
C MET A 46 22.88 -9.11 -8.91
N ARG A 47 24.14 -8.83 -8.57
CA ARG A 47 24.64 -9.04 -7.19
C ARG A 47 24.03 -8.07 -6.19
N LYS A 48 24.00 -6.77 -6.54
CA LYS A 48 23.36 -5.73 -5.69
C LYS A 48 21.88 -6.01 -5.47
N LEU A 49 21.19 -6.46 -6.52
CA LEU A 49 19.77 -6.81 -6.43
C LEU A 49 19.55 -8.03 -5.52
N LEU A 50 20.45 -9.03 -5.56
CA LEU A 50 20.39 -10.19 -4.67
C LEU A 50 20.62 -9.75 -3.21
N GLU A 51 21.61 -8.90 -2.95
CA GLU A 51 21.87 -8.35 -1.62
C GLU A 51 20.66 -7.59 -1.07
N ALA A 52 20.01 -6.77 -1.91
CA ALA A 52 18.79 -6.07 -1.53
C ALA A 52 17.66 -7.05 -1.16
N LYS A 53 17.44 -8.08 -1.99
CA LYS A 53 16.45 -9.15 -1.72
C LYS A 53 16.71 -9.81 -0.37
N ASP A 54 17.95 -10.19 -0.10
CA ASP A 54 18.32 -10.89 1.13
C ASP A 54 18.18 -9.99 2.37
N CYS A 55 18.46 -8.68 2.24
CA CYS A 55 18.20 -7.69 3.29
C CYS A 55 16.70 -7.57 3.61
N PHE A 56 15.84 -7.48 2.60
CA PHE A 56 14.39 -7.39 2.84
C PHE A 56 13.81 -8.67 3.42
N VAL A 57 14.26 -9.85 2.94
CA VAL A 57 13.84 -11.13 3.52
C VAL A 57 14.26 -11.23 4.99
N ARG A 58 15.48 -10.78 5.34
CA ARG A 58 15.94 -10.78 6.73
C ARG A 58 15.13 -9.82 7.61
N ALA A 59 14.86 -8.61 7.14
CA ALA A 59 14.00 -7.67 7.85
C ALA A 59 12.58 -8.24 8.06
N ALA A 60 12.09 -9.01 7.09
CA ALA A 60 10.84 -9.76 7.17
C ALA A 60 10.91 -11.03 8.05
N LEU A 61 12.05 -11.40 8.62
CA LEU A 61 12.07 -12.44 9.66
C LEU A 61 11.74 -11.85 11.05
N ASP A 62 12.06 -10.57 11.25
CA ASP A 62 11.92 -9.89 12.53
C ASP A 62 10.51 -9.31 12.73
N ALA A 63 9.75 -9.14 11.64
CA ALA A 63 8.38 -8.66 11.71
C ALA A 63 7.41 -9.79 12.12
N PRO A 64 6.33 -9.48 12.88
CA PRO A 64 5.31 -10.47 13.20
C PRO A 64 4.78 -11.08 11.90
N LYS A 65 4.59 -12.41 11.85
CA LYS A 65 4.09 -13.13 10.65
C LYS A 65 2.79 -12.56 10.08
N ALA A 66 2.03 -11.82 10.89
CA ALA A 66 0.80 -11.14 10.53
C ALA A 66 0.98 -9.73 9.92
N GLU A 67 2.18 -9.16 9.85
CA GLU A 67 2.45 -7.80 9.34
C GLU A 67 3.16 -7.78 7.98
N ILE A 68 3.63 -8.94 7.51
CA ILE A 68 4.47 -9.03 6.31
C ILE A 68 3.59 -9.41 5.14
N GLY A 69 3.29 -8.42 4.32
CA GLY A 69 2.27 -8.52 3.29
C GLY A 69 0.84 -8.41 3.80
N ASN A 70 0.68 -8.13 5.09
CA ASN A 70 -0.51 -7.47 5.56
C ASN A 70 -0.16 -5.97 5.56
N PRO A 71 -0.65 -5.17 4.62
CA PRO A 71 -0.71 -3.75 4.90
C PRO A 71 -1.49 -3.67 6.21
N THR A 72 -0.98 -2.96 7.22
CA THR A 72 -1.75 -2.54 8.40
C THR A 72 -2.89 -1.57 8.01
N THR A 73 -3.43 -1.73 6.79
CA THR A 73 -4.70 -1.27 6.28
C THR A 73 -5.26 -2.39 5.39
N THR A 74 -5.76 -3.47 5.99
CA THR A 74 -6.65 -4.40 5.28
C THR A 74 -7.85 -4.76 6.16
N GLU A 75 -8.82 -3.86 6.20
CA GLU A 75 -10.20 -4.29 6.36
C GLU A 75 -10.61 -5.03 5.07
N GLN A 76 -10.68 -6.35 5.16
CA GLN A 76 -11.58 -7.25 4.41
C GLN A 76 -11.66 -7.15 2.88
N VAL A 77 -10.96 -8.07 2.19
CA VAL A 77 -11.37 -8.54 0.85
C VAL A 77 -12.17 -9.84 1.00
N ARG A 78 -13.49 -9.71 1.23
CA ARG A 78 -14.45 -10.52 0.46
C ARG A 78 -14.27 -10.14 -1.02
N PRO A 79 -14.58 -10.99 -2.01
CA PRO A 79 -14.68 -10.52 -3.39
C PRO A 79 -15.92 -9.62 -3.49
N ARG A 80 -15.79 -8.37 -3.03
CA ARG A 80 -16.73 -7.30 -3.31
C ARG A 80 -16.22 -6.72 -4.62
N ALA A 81 -17.05 -6.82 -5.66
CA ALA A 81 -16.80 -6.15 -6.93
C ALA A 81 -16.27 -4.73 -6.64
N PRO A 82 -15.26 -4.24 -7.39
CA PRO A 82 -14.72 -2.91 -7.16
C PRO A 82 -15.87 -1.93 -7.07
N ALA A 83 -16.03 -1.28 -5.91
CA ALA A 83 -17.06 -0.28 -5.69
C ALA A 83 -16.80 0.83 -6.71
N GLY A 84 -17.51 0.81 -7.83
CA GLY A 84 -17.23 1.69 -8.97
C GLY A 84 -17.24 1.05 -10.36
N ALA A 85 -17.04 -0.28 -10.51
CA ALA A 85 -17.12 -0.87 -11.84
C ALA A 85 -18.58 -0.87 -12.34
N GLY A 86 -18.91 0.16 -13.12
CA GLY A 86 -20.25 0.42 -13.66
C GLY A 86 -20.86 1.76 -13.22
N LEU A 87 -20.21 2.54 -12.36
CA LEU A 87 -20.74 3.85 -11.95
C LEU A 87 -20.45 4.93 -13.01
N PRO A 88 -21.41 5.84 -13.29
CA PRO A 88 -21.15 7.02 -14.11
C PRO A 88 -19.98 7.85 -13.59
N PRO A 89 -19.23 8.57 -14.45
CA PRO A 89 -18.03 9.30 -14.04
C PRO A 89 -18.21 10.27 -12.87
N HIS A 90 -19.39 10.86 -12.71
CA HIS A 90 -19.67 11.77 -11.59
C HIS A 90 -19.87 11.06 -10.24
N GLN A 91 -20.33 9.81 -10.24
CA GLN A 91 -20.47 8.98 -9.05
C GLN A 91 -19.12 8.37 -8.67
N GLN A 92 -18.33 7.94 -9.66
CA GLN A 92 -16.96 7.47 -9.45
C GLN A 92 -16.10 8.54 -8.77
N ARG A 93 -16.22 9.81 -9.18
CA ARG A 93 -15.51 10.93 -8.50
C ARG A 93 -15.86 11.06 -7.02
N VAL A 94 -17.12 10.80 -6.63
CA VAL A 94 -17.55 10.87 -5.22
C VAL A 94 -16.93 9.73 -4.41
N VAL A 95 -16.81 8.54 -4.99
CA VAL A 95 -16.14 7.39 -4.36
C VAL A 95 -14.65 7.67 -4.16
N GLU A 96 -13.99 8.19 -5.19
CA GLU A 96 -12.57 8.57 -5.13
C GLU A 96 -12.33 9.68 -4.11
N GLU A 97 -13.19 10.71 -4.10
CA GLU A 97 -13.11 11.80 -3.14
C GLU A 97 -13.26 11.32 -1.70
N LYS A 98 -14.20 10.38 -1.42
CA LYS A 98 -14.35 9.79 -0.09
C LYS A 98 -13.08 9.04 0.33
N ARG A 99 -12.54 8.19 -0.56
CA ARG A 99 -11.33 7.42 -0.28
C ARG A 99 -10.17 8.35 0.07
N ASP A 100 -9.93 9.35 -0.77
CA ASP A 100 -8.84 10.29 -0.59
C ASP A 100 -9.01 11.11 0.71
N LEU A 101 -10.25 11.47 1.06
CA LEU A 101 -10.57 12.16 2.31
C LEU A 101 -10.35 11.27 3.54
N ASP A 102 -10.78 10.01 3.49
CA ASP A 102 -10.61 9.04 4.58
C ASP A 102 -9.14 8.78 4.88
N GLU A 103 -8.29 8.65 3.85
CA GLU A 103 -6.84 8.53 4.01
C GLU A 103 -6.21 9.77 4.67
N ARG A 104 -6.62 10.97 4.24
CA ARG A 104 -6.12 12.23 4.83
C ARG A 104 -6.56 12.37 6.29
N LYS A 105 -7.81 11.99 6.58
CA LYS A 105 -8.38 12.04 7.92
C LYS A 105 -7.62 11.11 8.87
N GLN A 106 -7.37 9.86 8.47
CA GLN A 106 -6.61 8.89 9.28
C GLN A 106 -5.18 9.37 9.58
N LYS A 107 -4.51 10.01 8.60
CA LYS A 107 -3.17 10.58 8.81
C LYS A 107 -3.20 11.74 9.81
N LEU A 108 -4.23 12.59 9.76
CA LEU A 108 -4.42 13.67 10.71
C LEU A 108 -4.75 13.16 12.11
N GLU A 109 -5.59 12.13 12.21
CA GLU A 109 -5.92 11.44 13.46
C GLU A 109 -4.66 10.83 14.10
N ALA A 110 -3.87 10.09 13.33
CA ALA A 110 -2.60 9.53 13.81
C ALA A 110 -1.57 10.60 14.21
N PHE A 111 -1.64 11.80 13.62
CA PHE A 111 -0.77 12.91 14.01
C PHE A 111 -1.06 13.42 15.42
N PHE A 112 -2.31 13.34 15.90
CA PHE A 112 -2.71 13.77 17.23
C PHE A 112 -2.02 12.99 18.36
N ASP A 113 -1.61 11.75 18.10
CA ASP A 113 -0.89 10.90 19.05
C ASP A 113 0.64 11.17 19.08
N THR A 114 1.13 12.14 18.33
CA THR A 114 2.57 12.44 18.23
C THR A 114 3.04 13.49 19.23
N ALA A 115 4.29 13.40 19.67
CA ALA A 115 4.92 14.43 20.49
C ALA A 115 4.99 15.80 19.79
N THR A 116 5.05 15.82 18.46
CA THR A 116 5.04 17.05 17.67
C THR A 116 3.73 17.80 17.83
N PHE A 117 2.60 17.09 17.80
CA PHE A 117 1.28 17.70 18.03
C PHE A 117 1.17 18.27 19.44
N ALA A 118 1.63 17.53 20.44
CA ALA A 118 1.60 17.96 21.85
C ALA A 118 2.45 19.24 22.13
N GLN A 119 3.39 19.57 21.24
CA GLN A 119 4.22 20.78 21.34
C GLN A 119 3.58 22.01 20.67
N LEU A 120 2.50 21.84 19.91
CA LEU A 120 1.77 22.95 19.29
C LEU A 120 1.00 23.75 20.34
N ASP A 121 0.79 25.04 20.09
CA ASP A 121 -0.07 25.85 20.94
C ASP A 121 -1.53 25.38 20.87
N ASP A 122 -2.28 25.62 21.96
CA ASP A 122 -3.68 25.19 22.09
C ASP A 122 -4.57 25.69 20.95
N SER A 123 -4.27 26.86 20.38
CA SER A 123 -5.06 27.41 19.27
C SER A 123 -4.82 26.63 17.98
N GLU A 124 -3.57 26.23 17.70
CA GLU A 124 -3.26 25.36 16.57
C GLU A 124 -3.79 23.94 16.76
N GLN A 125 -3.65 23.37 17.96
CA GLN A 125 -4.27 22.08 18.29
C GLN A 125 -5.79 22.14 18.08
N GLY A 126 -6.44 23.22 18.51
CA GLY A 126 -7.88 23.43 18.31
C GLY A 126 -8.27 23.52 16.83
N ARG A 127 -7.48 24.23 16.00
CA ARG A 127 -7.71 24.32 14.54
C ARG A 127 -7.61 22.95 13.87
N LEU A 128 -6.61 22.14 14.23
CA LEU A 128 -6.42 20.82 13.65
C LEU A 128 -7.54 19.84 14.07
N HIS A 129 -8.02 19.90 15.31
CA HIS A 129 -9.20 19.14 15.74
C HIS A 129 -10.46 19.57 14.99
N ALA A 130 -10.68 20.87 14.82
CA ALA A 130 -11.81 21.40 14.05
C ALA A 130 -11.75 20.97 12.58
N GLN A 131 -10.55 20.97 11.99
CA GLN A 131 -10.32 20.43 10.65
C GLN A 131 -10.69 18.95 10.59
N HIS A 132 -10.19 18.12 11.52
CA HIS A 132 -10.51 16.70 11.57
C HIS A 132 -12.02 16.46 11.71
N ALA A 133 -12.70 17.20 12.59
CA ALA A 133 -14.16 17.10 12.75
C ALA A 133 -14.92 17.41 11.44
N ALA A 134 -14.53 18.48 10.72
CA ALA A 134 -15.12 18.79 9.43
C ALA A 134 -14.87 17.69 8.37
N MET A 135 -13.70 17.06 8.39
CA MET A 135 -13.38 15.93 7.52
C MET A 135 -14.22 14.68 7.85
N VAL A 136 -14.47 14.40 9.13
CA VAL A 136 -15.38 13.32 9.58
C VAL A 136 -16.78 13.55 9.03
N ASP A 137 -17.33 14.75 9.24
CA ASP A 137 -18.67 15.09 8.76
C ASP A 137 -18.77 15.00 7.24
N TYR A 138 -17.75 15.48 6.53
CA TYR A 138 -17.76 15.42 5.08
C TYR A 138 -17.67 13.98 4.56
N SER A 139 -16.82 13.13 5.15
CA SER A 139 -16.73 11.71 4.79
C SER A 139 -18.06 10.97 5.04
N ARG A 140 -18.78 11.31 6.12
CA ARG A 140 -20.11 10.78 6.40
C ARG A 140 -21.09 11.15 5.27
N ILE A 141 -21.14 12.43 4.88
CA ILE A 141 -22.00 12.89 3.77
C ILE A 141 -21.66 12.18 2.45
N LEU A 142 -20.38 11.98 2.15
CA LEU A 142 -19.96 11.23 0.97
C LEU A 142 -20.37 9.75 1.07
N GLY A 143 -20.33 9.16 2.27
CA GLY A 143 -20.85 7.82 2.54
C GLY A 143 -22.33 7.70 2.22
N ASP A 144 -23.15 8.61 2.77
CA ASP A 144 -24.60 8.67 2.54
C ASP A 144 -24.91 8.81 1.03
N ARG A 145 -24.12 9.61 0.29
CA ARG A 145 -24.25 9.76 -1.18
C ARG A 145 -23.92 8.46 -1.92
N ILE A 146 -22.88 7.74 -1.52
CA ILE A 146 -22.47 6.49 -2.16
C ILE A 146 -23.48 5.38 -1.91
N GLU A 147 -24.06 5.31 -0.71
CA GLU A 147 -25.16 4.38 -0.41
C GLU A 147 -26.38 4.65 -1.31
N ALA A 148 -26.70 5.91 -1.59
CA ALA A 148 -27.78 6.24 -2.52
C ALA A 148 -27.51 5.74 -3.96
N PHE A 149 -26.25 5.59 -4.39
CA PHE A 149 -25.91 5.06 -5.72
C PHE A 149 -26.25 3.57 -5.84
N THR A 150 -26.10 2.80 -4.77
CA THR A 150 -26.37 1.35 -4.78
C THR A 150 -27.87 1.04 -4.72
N VAL A 151 -28.64 1.89 -4.02
CA VAL A 151 -30.11 1.77 -3.95
C VAL A 151 -30.76 2.03 -5.32
N LEU A 152 -30.28 3.01 -6.08
CA LEU A 152 -30.77 3.31 -7.43
C LEU A 152 -30.44 2.24 -8.48
N ALA A 153 -29.42 1.43 -8.25
CA ALA A 153 -29.04 0.34 -9.15
C ALA A 153 -29.86 -0.95 -8.92
N ALA A 154 -30.62 -1.04 -7.82
CA ALA A 154 -31.42 -2.20 -7.43
C ALA A 154 -32.94 -2.03 -7.59
N ALA A 155 -33.39 -0.86 -8.07
CA ALA A 155 -34.78 -0.53 -8.37
C ALA A 155 -35.03 -0.53 -9.88
#